data_AF-A0A932STX9-F1
#
_entry.id   AF-A0A932STX9-F1
#
_cell.length_a   1.000
_cell.length_b   1.000
_cell.length_c   1.000
_cell.angle_alpha   90.00
_cell.angle_beta   90.00
_cell.angle_gamma   90.00
#
_symmetry.space_group_name_H-M   'P 1'
#
loop_
_entity.id
_entity.type
_entity.pdbx_description
1 polymer ?
#
loop_
_entity_poly.entity_id
_entity_poly.type
_entity_poly.pdbx_seq_one_letter_code
_entity_poly.pdbx_strand_id
1 'polypeptide(L)'
;MTTIEKVLVRMTHYPQLSHRATDDSITVDAASPTGFTVLLHAKNGKFTVGFDGWHEHFDSESDALDCFAMGLAGKCRLKVCRRGTIEYRWTLEYPSIDGWLEDSTTGLLFFPFWRRCEVIYRQNPVINPSGYPGGH
;
A
#
# COMPACT_ATOMS: atom_id res chain seq x y z
N MET A 1 -3.11 -9.20 22.09
CA MET A 1 -2.23 -9.02 20.93
C MET A 1 -2.79 -7.91 20.07
N THR A 2 -2.04 -6.84 19.86
CA THR A 2 -2.44 -5.69 19.04
C THR A 2 -2.38 -6.04 17.55
N THR A 3 -3.00 -5.22 16.70
CA THR A 3 -2.92 -5.38 15.24
C THR A 3 -1.48 -5.32 14.75
N ILE A 4 -0.68 -4.40 15.29
CA ILE A 4 0.73 -4.26 14.91
C ILE A 4 1.53 -5.49 15.32
N GLU A 5 1.29 -6.05 16.51
CA GLU A 5 1.92 -7.31 16.92
C GLU A 5 1.57 -8.47 15.97
N LYS A 6 0.32 -8.55 15.49
CA LYS A 6 -0.09 -9.53 14.45
C LYS A 6 0.70 -9.38 13.16
N VAL A 7 0.91 -8.15 12.71
CA VAL A 7 1.71 -7.90 11.51
C VAL A 7 3.18 -8.25 11.76
N LEU A 8 3.76 -7.85 12.90
CA LEU A 8 5.15 -8.15 13.23
C LEU A 8 5.44 -9.65 13.28
N VAL A 9 4.55 -10.45 13.87
CA VAL A 9 4.66 -11.92 13.84
C VAL A 9 4.68 -12.43 12.40
N ARG A 10 3.80 -11.92 11.53
CA ARG A 10 3.80 -12.30 10.11
C ARG A 10 5.06 -11.84 9.36
N MET A 11 5.61 -10.67 9.70
CA MET A 11 6.85 -10.14 9.09
C MET A 11 8.09 -11.00 9.38
N THR A 12 8.07 -11.83 10.43
CA THR A 12 9.16 -12.80 10.68
C THR A 12 9.33 -13.82 9.55
N HIS A 13 8.28 -14.08 8.77
CA HIS A 13 8.34 -14.94 7.58
C HIS A 13 8.94 -14.26 6.35
N TYR A 14 9.18 -12.95 6.40
CA TYR A 14 9.69 -12.15 5.28
C TYR A 14 10.92 -11.31 5.71
N PRO A 15 12.03 -11.95 6.13
CA PRO A 15 13.20 -11.27 6.66
C PRO A 15 13.89 -10.32 5.66
N GLN A 16 13.59 -10.45 4.36
CA GLN A 16 14.08 -9.55 3.32
C GLN A 16 13.38 -8.17 3.32
N LEU A 17 12.26 -8.02 4.04
CA LEU A 17 11.51 -6.77 4.08
C LEU A 17 11.99 -5.90 5.25
N SER A 18 12.58 -4.76 4.91
CA SER A 18 12.87 -3.71 5.87
C SER A 18 11.57 -3.09 6.38
N HIS A 19 11.42 -3.00 7.69
CA HIS A 19 10.27 -2.37 8.31
C HIS A 19 10.66 -1.58 9.56
N ARG A 20 9.85 -0.57 9.87
CA ARG A 20 9.89 0.20 11.12
C ARG A 20 8.52 0.12 11.77
N ALA A 21 8.48 -0.11 13.08
CA ALA A 21 7.24 -0.22 13.82
C ALA A 21 7.26 0.63 15.10
N THR A 22 6.08 1.09 15.49
CA THR A 22 5.75 1.69 16.78
C THR A 22 4.55 0.94 17.35
N ASP A 23 4.08 1.31 18.54
CA ASP A 23 2.91 0.65 19.15
C ASP A 23 1.65 0.69 18.27
N ASP A 24 1.43 1.80 17.57
CA ASP A 24 0.24 2.05 16.75
C ASP A 24 0.51 1.99 15.22
N SER A 25 1.73 1.68 14.76
CA SER A 25 2.03 1.71 13.32
C SER A 25 3.13 0.75 12.88
N ILE A 26 3.06 0.34 11.61
CA ILE A 26 4.15 -0.33 10.91
C ILE A 26 4.28 0.22 9.50
N THR A 27 5.51 0.52 9.11
CA THR A 27 5.89 0.94 7.76
C THR A 27 6.86 -0.09 7.18
N VAL A 28 6.57 -0.59 5.99
CA VAL A 28 7.45 -1.49 5.23
C VAL A 28 8.00 -0.71 4.04
N ASP A 29 9.33 -0.63 3.96
CA ASP A 29 10.02 0.09 2.88
C ASP A 29 9.84 -0.67 1.56
N ALA A 30 9.84 0.07 0.43
CA ALA A 30 9.79 -0.55 -0.89
C ALA A 30 10.99 -1.47 -1.12
N ALA A 31 10.75 -2.74 -1.47
CA ALA A 31 11.80 -3.72 -1.72
C ALA A 31 12.48 -3.55 -3.10
N SER A 32 11.96 -2.67 -3.97
CA SER A 32 12.53 -2.39 -5.29
C SER A 32 12.37 -0.91 -5.67
N PRO A 33 13.17 -0.40 -6.61
CA PRO A 33 13.04 0.99 -7.09
C PRO A 33 11.72 1.32 -7.76
N THR A 34 10.96 0.29 -8.19
CA THR A 34 9.64 0.43 -8.81
C THR A 34 8.51 0.09 -7.84
N GLY A 35 8.82 -0.19 -6.58
CA GLY A 35 7.85 -0.44 -5.53
C GLY A 35 7.34 0.86 -4.89
N PHE A 36 6.55 0.69 -3.83
CA PHE A 36 6.05 1.78 -2.99
C PHE A 36 6.08 1.36 -1.52
N THR A 37 6.16 2.34 -0.63
CA THR A 37 6.12 2.11 0.81
C THR A 37 4.72 1.68 1.22
N VAL A 38 4.61 0.70 2.13
CA VAL A 38 3.32 0.26 2.67
C VAL A 38 3.24 0.62 4.16
N LEU A 39 2.19 1.34 4.53
CA LEU A 39 1.92 1.79 5.90
C LEU A 39 0.64 1.13 6.41
N LEU A 40 0.66 0.70 7.67
CA LEU A 40 -0.54 0.47 8.46
C LEU A 40 -0.43 1.28 9.76
N HIS A 41 -1.44 2.10 10.03
CA HIS A 41 -1.64 2.75 11.32
C HIS A 41 -2.93 2.21 11.94
N ALA A 42 -2.87 1.79 13.19
CA ALA A 42 -3.96 1.17 13.93
C ALA A 42 -4.07 1.82 15.31
N LYS A 43 -5.14 2.59 15.54
CA LYS A 43 -5.35 3.31 16.80
C LYS A 43 -6.83 3.40 17.14
N ASN A 44 -7.19 3.09 18.39
CA ASN A 44 -8.57 3.19 18.89
C ASN A 44 -9.62 2.46 18.02
N GLY A 45 -9.27 1.30 17.46
CA GLY A 45 -10.15 0.53 16.57
C GLY A 45 -10.38 1.15 15.19
N LYS A 46 -9.60 2.17 14.82
CA LYS A 46 -9.55 2.76 13.48
C LYS A 46 -8.24 2.40 12.80
N PHE A 47 -8.31 2.15 11.50
CA PHE A 47 -7.17 1.75 10.71
C PHE A 47 -7.00 2.67 9.51
N THR A 48 -5.75 2.94 9.16
CA THR A 48 -5.39 3.61 7.91
C THR A 48 -4.30 2.79 7.25
N VAL A 49 -4.54 2.41 6.00
CA VAL A 49 -3.53 1.79 5.14
C VAL A 49 -3.07 2.82 4.13
N GLY A 50 -1.76 2.88 3.88
CA GLY A 50 -1.17 3.83 2.94
C GLY A 50 -0.19 3.18 1.97
N PHE A 51 -0.20 3.65 0.72
CA PHE A 51 0.75 3.30 -0.34
C PHE A 51 1.36 4.60 -0.87
N ASP A 52 2.57 4.94 -0.42
CA ASP A 52 3.17 6.28 -0.60
C ASP A 52 2.15 7.42 -0.29
N GLY A 53 1.68 8.15 -1.30
CA GLY A 53 0.72 9.24 -1.14
C GLY A 53 -0.76 8.84 -1.19
N TRP A 54 -1.08 7.59 -1.53
CA TRP A 54 -2.43 7.04 -1.42
C TRP A 54 -2.70 6.54 -0.01
N HIS A 55 -3.92 6.72 0.49
CA HIS A 55 -4.36 6.10 1.74
C HIS A 55 -5.86 5.87 1.77
N GLU A 56 -6.28 4.92 2.59
CA GLU A 56 -7.66 4.61 2.86
C GLU A 56 -7.90 4.31 4.34
N HIS A 57 -9.09 4.67 4.81
CA HIS A 57 -9.54 4.44 6.17
C HIS A 57 -10.42 3.20 6.25
N PHE A 58 -10.18 2.37 7.25
CA PHE A 58 -10.95 1.17 7.52
C PHE A 58 -11.45 1.17 8.96
N ASP A 59 -12.69 0.72 9.12
CA ASP A 59 -13.30 0.44 10.43
C ASP A 59 -13.13 -1.04 10.84
N SER A 60 -12.74 -1.88 9.90
CA SER A 60 -12.52 -3.32 10.08
C SER A 60 -11.02 -3.63 10.11
N GLU A 61 -10.57 -4.35 11.14
CA GLU A 61 -9.18 -4.82 11.24
C GLU A 61 -8.85 -5.79 10.10
N SER A 62 -9.77 -6.69 9.73
CA SER A 62 -9.53 -7.66 8.66
C SER A 62 -9.29 -6.97 7.33
N ASP A 63 -10.13 -5.98 7.01
CA ASP A 63 -10.10 -5.32 5.70
C ASP A 63 -8.83 -4.47 5.58
N ALA A 64 -8.42 -3.81 6.67
CA ALA A 64 -7.15 -3.11 6.75
C ALA A 64 -5.95 -4.05 6.56
N LEU A 65 -5.96 -5.22 7.21
CA LEU A 65 -4.89 -6.21 7.09
C LEU A 65 -4.84 -6.83 5.68
N ASP A 66 -5.99 -7.07 5.06
CA ASP A 66 -6.06 -7.58 3.69
C ASP A 66 -5.55 -6.53 2.70
N CYS A 67 -5.94 -5.26 2.84
CA CYS A 67 -5.39 -4.16 2.05
C CYS A 67 -3.87 -4.03 2.22
N PHE A 68 -3.38 -4.04 3.47
CA PHE A 68 -1.95 -4.01 3.76
C PHE A 68 -1.20 -5.19 3.11
N ALA A 69 -1.74 -6.41 3.20
CA ALA A 69 -1.16 -7.59 2.58
C ALA A 69 -1.17 -7.52 1.05
N MET A 70 -2.23 -6.98 0.43
CA MET A 70 -2.30 -6.76 -1.02
C MET A 70 -1.21 -5.81 -1.51
N GLY A 71 -0.98 -4.71 -0.78
CA GLY A 71 0.07 -3.74 -1.09
C GLY A 71 1.47 -4.34 -1.06
N LEU A 72 1.70 -5.35 -0.22
CA LEU A 72 2.96 -6.07 -0.15
C LEU A 72 3.07 -7.20 -1.19
N ALA A 73 1.96 -7.87 -1.52
CA ALA A 73 1.94 -9.05 -2.40
C ALA A 73 1.95 -8.72 -3.90
N GLY A 74 2.00 -7.44 -4.27
CA GLY A 74 1.96 -7.02 -5.68
C GLY A 74 0.63 -7.33 -6.37
N LYS A 75 -0.46 -7.48 -5.61
CA LYS A 75 -1.82 -7.71 -6.14
C LYS A 75 -2.53 -6.43 -6.57
N CYS A 76 -1.90 -5.29 -6.35
CA CYS A 76 -2.32 -3.99 -6.83
C CYS A 76 -1.10 -3.25 -7.40
N ARG A 77 -1.36 -2.18 -8.15
CA ARG A 77 -0.33 -1.21 -8.53
C ARG A 77 -0.82 0.20 -8.22
N LEU A 78 0.13 1.11 -8.04
CA LEU A 78 -0.14 2.51 -7.84
C LEU A 78 0.15 3.27 -9.13
N LYS A 79 -0.88 3.89 -9.71
CA LYS A 79 -0.74 4.84 -10.81
C LYS A 79 -0.49 6.22 -10.23
N VAL A 80 0.69 6.74 -10.45
CA VAL A 80 1.18 8.00 -9.88
C VAL A 80 1.25 9.06 -10.97
N CYS A 81 0.49 10.14 -10.82
CA CYS A 81 0.66 11.32 -11.64
C CYS A 81 1.66 12.28 -11.00
N ARG A 82 2.67 12.65 -11.77
CA ARG A 82 3.75 13.55 -11.38
C ARG A 82 3.81 14.76 -12.30
N ARG A 83 4.13 15.93 -11.76
CA ARG A 83 4.38 17.17 -12.51
C ARG A 83 5.71 17.78 -12.07
N GLY A 84 6.74 17.61 -12.90
CA GLY A 84 8.13 17.88 -12.51
C GLY A 84 8.58 16.89 -11.43
N THR A 85 8.96 17.38 -10.25
CA THR A 85 9.37 16.54 -9.11
C THR A 85 8.23 16.25 -8.12
N ILE A 86 7.04 16.80 -8.36
CA ILE A 86 5.90 16.68 -7.42
C ILE A 86 4.94 15.60 -7.90
N GLU A 87 4.83 14.53 -7.11
CA GLU A 87 3.72 13.59 -7.20
C GLU A 87 2.50 14.20 -6.53
N TYR A 88 1.35 14.16 -7.20
CA TYR A 88 0.18 14.88 -6.74
C TYR A 88 -1.12 14.10 -6.82
N ARG A 89 -1.13 12.93 -7.46
CA ARG A 89 -2.29 12.04 -7.54
C ARG A 89 -1.82 10.61 -7.58
N TRP A 90 -2.41 9.78 -6.72
CA TRP A 90 -2.13 8.37 -6.61
C TRP A 90 -3.46 7.63 -6.71
N THR A 91 -3.56 6.80 -7.74
CA THR A 91 -4.75 5.97 -7.99
C THR A 91 -4.37 4.52 -7.79
N LEU A 92 -5.10 3.84 -6.91
CA LEU A 92 -4.94 2.41 -6.69
C LEU A 92 -5.63 1.66 -7.83
N GLU A 93 -4.91 0.71 -8.43
CA GLU A 93 -5.42 -0.13 -9.51
C GLU A 93 -5.26 -1.62 -9.18
N TYR A 94 -6.27 -2.42 -9.54
CA TYR A 94 -6.29 -3.87 -9.39
C TYR A 94 -6.31 -4.57 -10.76
N PRO A 95 -5.74 -5.78 -10.87
CA PRO A 95 -5.84 -6.57 -12.09
C PRO A 95 -7.30 -6.99 -12.37
N SER A 96 -7.69 -6.91 -13.64
CA SER A 96 -9.00 -7.23 -14.19
C SER A 96 -8.83 -8.05 -15.48
N ILE A 97 -9.90 -8.69 -15.95
CA ILE A 97 -9.90 -9.42 -17.23
C ILE A 97 -9.50 -8.52 -18.42
N ASP A 98 -9.89 -7.24 -18.37
CA ASP A 98 -9.63 -6.25 -19.42
C ASP A 98 -8.41 -5.35 -19.13
N GLY A 99 -7.58 -5.72 -18.14
CA GLY A 99 -6.36 -4.99 -17.79
C GLY A 99 -6.34 -4.54 -16.34
N TRP A 100 -6.34 -3.23 -16.09
CA TRP A 100 -6.26 -2.66 -14.75
C TRP A 100 -7.48 -1.79 -14.47
N LEU A 101 -8.15 -2.05 -13.36
CA LEU A 101 -9.31 -1.30 -12.90
C LEU A 101 -8.88 -0.29 -11.84
N GLU A 102 -9.21 0.98 -12.04
CA GLU A 102 -9.05 2.03 -11.03
C GLU A 102 -10.10 1.82 -9.93
N ASP A 103 -9.64 1.83 -8.68
CA ASP A 103 -10.49 1.66 -7.50
C ASP A 103 -10.73 3.00 -6.79
N SER A 104 -9.66 3.58 -6.24
CA SER A 104 -9.73 4.79 -5.42
C SER A 104 -8.55 5.71 -5.71
N THR A 105 -8.72 7.01 -5.44
CA THR A 105 -7.72 8.03 -5.75
C THR A 105 -7.55 9.03 -4.62
N THR A 106 -6.30 9.25 -4.22
CA THR A 106 -5.90 10.36 -3.35
C THR A 106 -5.17 11.41 -4.18
N GLY A 107 -5.37 12.70 -3.89
CA GLY A 107 -4.65 13.76 -4.59
C GLY A 107 -4.44 15.00 -3.74
N LEU A 108 -3.36 15.71 -4.03
CA LEU A 108 -3.08 17.03 -3.48
C LEU A 108 -3.97 18.06 -4.17
N LEU A 109 -4.46 19.03 -3.40
CA LEU A 109 -5.23 20.16 -3.92
C LEU A 109 -4.32 21.25 -4.52
N PHE A 110 -3.12 21.42 -3.98
CA PHE A 110 -2.15 22.42 -4.42
C PHE A 110 -0.94 21.74 -5.06
N PHE A 111 -0.85 21.83 -6.39
CA PHE A 111 0.23 21.24 -7.19
C PHE A 111 0.54 22.11 -8.42
N PRO A 112 1.72 21.98 -9.05
CA PRO A 112 2.09 22.80 -10.21
C PRO A 112 1.33 22.35 -11.48
N PHE A 113 0.05 22.72 -11.57
CA PHE A 113 -0.87 22.28 -12.64
C PHE A 113 -0.40 22.68 -14.06
N TRP A 114 0.40 23.73 -14.17
CA TRP A 114 0.96 24.24 -15.44
C TRP A 114 2.11 23.38 -16.00
N ARG A 115 2.71 22.50 -15.20
CA ARG A 115 3.77 21.59 -15.70
C ARG A 115 3.14 20.38 -16.38
N ARG A 116 3.81 19.80 -17.38
CA ARG A 116 3.36 18.56 -18.04
C ARG A 116 3.17 17.42 -17.03
N CYS A 117 2.08 16.67 -17.17
CA CYS A 117 1.84 15.47 -16.39
C CYS A 117 2.63 14.29 -16.96
N GLU A 118 3.28 13.56 -16.07
CA GLU A 118 3.90 12.25 -16.31
C GLU A 118 3.15 11.23 -15.48
N VAL A 119 2.98 10.02 -16.02
CA VAL A 119 2.36 8.89 -15.32
C VAL A 119 3.42 7.85 -15.07
N ILE A 120 3.54 7.41 -13.82
CA ILE A 120 4.47 6.39 -13.36
C ILE A 120 3.65 5.29 -12.70
N TYR A 121 3.98 4.04 -12.97
CA TYR A 121 3.38 2.89 -12.30
C TYR A 121 4.37 2.31 -11.29
N ARG A 122 3.90 2.09 -10.06
CA ARG A 122 4.65 1.42 -9.00
C ARG A 122 3.93 0.16 -8.55
N GLN A 123 4.68 -0.90 -8.28
CA GLN A 123 4.15 -2.18 -7.82
C GLN A 123 5.22 -2.90 -7.00
N ASN A 124 4.85 -3.36 -5.81
CA ASN A 124 5.76 -4.15 -5.00
C ASN A 124 5.92 -5.56 -5.59
N PRO A 125 7.15 -6.11 -5.59
CA PRO A 125 7.41 -7.46 -6.08
C PRO A 125 6.72 -8.48 -5.17
N VAL A 126 6.18 -9.53 -5.79
CA VAL A 126 5.30 -10.52 -5.16
C VAL A 126 5.92 -11.13 -3.90
N ILE A 127 5.32 -10.84 -2.74
CA ILE A 127 5.31 -11.80 -1.65
C ILE A 127 4.40 -12.94 -2.08
N ASN A 128 4.95 -14.14 -2.27
CA ASN A 128 4.16 -15.31 -2.66
C ASN A 128 3.23 -15.68 -1.48
N PRO A 129 1.89 -15.60 -1.63
CA PRO A 129 0.94 -15.77 -0.52
C PRO A 129 0.75 -17.24 -0.11
N SER A 130 1.66 -18.15 -0.46
CA SER A 130 1.59 -19.59 -0.16
C SER A 130 1.64 -19.95 1.35
N GLY A 131 1.43 -18.96 2.23
CA GLY A 131 1.21 -19.13 3.67
C GLY A 131 -0.22 -18.83 4.15
N TYR A 132 -1.21 -18.67 3.25
CA TYR A 132 -2.63 -18.56 3.64
C TYR A 132 -3.32 -19.95 3.60
N PRO A 133 -3.62 -20.58 4.75
CA PRO A 133 -4.60 -21.65 4.80
C PRO A 133 -5.99 -21.00 4.96
N GLY A 134 -6.74 -20.87 3.86
CA GLY A 134 -8.11 -20.41 3.94
C GLY A 134 -8.66 -19.95 2.59
N GLY A 135 -9.33 -20.85 1.88
CA GLY A 135 -9.97 -20.55 0.61
C GLY A 135 -10.50 -21.79 -0.10
N HIS A 136 -11.42 -22.51 0.56
CA HIS A 136 -12.43 -23.35 -0.08
C HIS A 136 -13.78 -22.98 0.51
#